data_AF-A0A2U3KMK0-F1
#
_entry.id   AF-A0A2U3KMK0-F1
#
_cell.length_a   1.000
_cell.length_b   1.000
_cell.length_c   1.000
_cell.angle_alpha   90.00
_cell.angle_beta   90.00
_cell.angle_gamma   90.00
#
_symmetry.space_group_name_H-M   'P 1'
#
loop_
_entity.id
_entity.type
_entity.pdbx_description
1 polymer ?
#
loop_
_entity_poly.entity_id
_entity_poly.type
_entity_poly.pdbx_seq_one_letter_code
_entity_poly.pdbx_strand_id
1 'polypeptide(L)'
;MQALTYESYRTEWIADIIEGNPSSVLVGNRFSKKLISQWLELDEYNDDIIFCDGSGDGGIDIAYLHRGDLNDNGESEGDTWYIIQSKYGSAFNSNTTLLAESEKVLETISGFRSKLSSISSELVDRIRNFILKSSNNDKLVLVFATVDPLNDVEKRILKDIKTLGESRIGNLFDVDSVCITSVALKYFLFVKRIILSYSISKCRPYLVHTSNCIFSA
;
A
#
# COMPACT_ATOMS: atom_id res chain seq x y z
N MET A 1 -2.29 -33.00 1.84
CA MET A 1 -1.94 -31.56 1.85
C MET A 1 -1.91 -31.09 0.41
N GLN A 2 -2.91 -30.34 -0.04
CA GLN A 2 -2.83 -29.65 -1.32
C GLN A 2 -1.78 -28.54 -1.21
N ALA A 3 -0.92 -28.41 -2.21
CA ALA A 3 -0.02 -27.27 -2.28
C ALA A 3 -0.88 -26.02 -2.54
N LEU A 4 -0.82 -25.06 -1.63
CA LEU A 4 -1.48 -23.76 -1.81
C LEU A 4 -0.82 -23.09 -3.02
N THR A 5 -1.57 -22.91 -4.10
CA THR A 5 -1.09 -22.21 -5.29
C THR A 5 -1.42 -20.73 -5.17
N TYR A 6 -0.71 -19.87 -5.92
CA TYR A 6 -1.09 -18.46 -6.01
C TYR A 6 -2.53 -18.31 -6.52
N GLU A 7 -2.94 -19.13 -7.48
CA GLU A 7 -4.29 -19.10 -8.03
C GLU A 7 -5.35 -19.42 -6.98
N SER A 8 -5.14 -20.45 -6.13
CA SER A 8 -6.10 -20.75 -5.06
C SER A 8 -6.18 -19.61 -4.05
N TYR A 9 -5.04 -19.02 -3.66
CA TYR A 9 -5.01 -17.84 -2.79
C TYR A 9 -5.74 -16.66 -3.41
N ARG A 10 -5.48 -16.35 -4.69
CA ARG A 10 -6.11 -15.23 -5.40
C ARG A 10 -7.62 -15.42 -5.48
N THR A 11 -8.09 -16.62 -5.79
CA THR A 11 -9.52 -16.95 -5.84
C THR A 11 -10.19 -16.77 -4.47
N GLU A 12 -9.62 -17.31 -3.40
CA GLU A 12 -10.13 -17.14 -2.04
C GLU A 12 -10.10 -15.67 -1.62
N TRP A 13 -9.01 -14.96 -1.91
CA TRP A 13 -8.86 -13.55 -1.57
C TRP A 13 -9.91 -12.67 -2.26
N ILE A 14 -10.26 -12.96 -3.52
CA ILE A 14 -11.29 -12.25 -4.27
C ILE A 14 -12.70 -12.66 -3.82
N ALA A 15 -12.91 -13.87 -3.31
CA ALA A 15 -14.24 -14.35 -2.91
C ALA A 15 -14.94 -13.38 -1.93
N ASP A 16 -14.22 -12.91 -0.92
CA ASP A 16 -14.73 -11.94 0.06
C ASP A 16 -15.14 -10.59 -0.58
N ILE A 17 -14.49 -10.21 -1.68
CA ILE A 17 -14.78 -8.95 -2.37
C ILE A 17 -16.12 -9.04 -3.11
N ILE A 18 -16.35 -10.18 -3.78
CA ILE A 18 -17.53 -10.40 -4.63
C ILE A 18 -18.71 -11.04 -3.88
N GLU A 19 -18.54 -11.34 -2.60
CA GLU A 19 -19.59 -11.94 -1.76
C GLU A 19 -20.86 -11.09 -1.75
N GLY A 20 -22.00 -11.74 -1.98
CA GLY A 20 -23.32 -11.10 -2.00
C GLY A 20 -23.66 -10.36 -3.30
N ASN A 21 -22.92 -10.59 -4.40
CA ASN A 21 -23.14 -9.95 -5.70
C ASN A 21 -23.19 -8.41 -5.64
N PRO A 22 -22.16 -7.75 -5.11
CA PRO A 22 -22.12 -6.31 -4.94
C PRO A 22 -22.10 -5.56 -6.28
N SER A 23 -22.45 -4.26 -6.25
CA SER A 23 -22.29 -3.38 -7.41
C SER A 23 -20.82 -3.20 -7.78
N SER A 24 -20.52 -2.80 -9.02
CA SER A 24 -19.14 -2.55 -9.47
C SER A 24 -18.40 -1.50 -8.60
N VAL A 25 -19.12 -0.49 -8.14
CA VAL A 25 -18.60 0.54 -7.21
C VAL A 25 -18.21 -0.11 -5.87
N LEU A 26 -19.10 -0.92 -5.31
CA LEU A 26 -18.85 -1.60 -4.04
C LEU A 26 -17.72 -2.64 -4.16
N VAL A 27 -17.60 -3.31 -5.31
CA VAL A 27 -16.46 -4.19 -5.61
C VAL A 27 -15.14 -3.41 -5.58
N GLY A 28 -15.08 -2.26 -6.28
CA GLY A 28 -13.88 -1.41 -6.29
C GLY A 28 -13.49 -0.95 -4.89
N ASN A 29 -14.46 -0.49 -4.11
CA ASN A 29 -14.24 -0.03 -2.74
C ASN A 29 -13.78 -1.16 -1.79
N ARG A 30 -14.38 -2.35 -1.88
CA ARG A 30 -13.95 -3.52 -1.10
C ARG A 30 -12.54 -3.97 -1.48
N PHE A 31 -12.25 -3.97 -2.78
CA PHE A 31 -10.94 -4.33 -3.31
C PHE A 31 -9.84 -3.40 -2.80
N SER A 32 -10.02 -2.08 -2.93
CA SER A 32 -9.04 -1.10 -2.49
C SER A 32 -8.83 -1.17 -0.98
N LYS A 33 -9.91 -1.21 -0.20
CA LYS A 33 -9.87 -1.34 1.26
C LYS A 33 -9.09 -2.57 1.70
N LYS A 34 -9.44 -3.75 1.16
CA LYS A 34 -8.79 -5.01 1.54
C LYS A 34 -7.30 -5.04 1.17
N LEU A 35 -6.96 -4.63 -0.05
CA LEU A 35 -5.57 -4.66 -0.52
C LEU A 35 -4.68 -3.71 0.28
N ILE A 36 -5.14 -2.47 0.46
CA ILE A 36 -4.35 -1.43 1.14
C ILE A 36 -4.20 -1.71 2.63
N SER A 37 -5.27 -2.18 3.30
CA SER A 37 -5.18 -2.55 4.72
C SER A 37 -4.16 -3.66 4.95
N GLN A 38 -4.12 -4.67 4.07
CA GLN A 38 -3.13 -5.74 4.14
C GLN A 38 -1.72 -5.30 3.74
N TRP A 39 -1.60 -4.34 2.82
CA TRP A 39 -0.30 -3.85 2.36
C TRP A 39 0.39 -2.96 3.40
N LEU A 40 -0.37 -2.07 4.03
CA LEU A 40 0.10 -1.11 5.02
C LEU A 40 0.01 -1.63 6.46
N GLU A 41 -0.55 -2.83 6.67
CA GLU A 41 -0.74 -3.44 7.99
C GLU A 41 -1.52 -2.51 8.93
N LEU A 42 -2.57 -1.89 8.39
CA LEU A 42 -3.38 -0.92 9.15
C LEU A 42 -4.13 -1.63 10.26
N ASP A 43 -4.06 -1.05 11.46
CA ASP A 43 -4.99 -1.36 12.53
C ASP A 43 -6.34 -0.68 12.24
N GLU A 44 -7.44 -1.29 12.67
CA GLU A 44 -8.82 -0.80 12.43
C GLU A 44 -9.08 0.58 13.08
N TYR A 45 -8.15 1.06 13.91
CA TYR A 45 -8.20 2.35 14.62
C TYR A 45 -7.27 3.43 14.05
N ASN A 46 -6.67 3.24 12.88
CA ASN A 46 -5.76 4.24 12.32
C ASN A 46 -6.54 5.44 11.73
N ASP A 47 -6.46 6.59 12.42
CA ASP A 47 -7.20 7.81 12.06
C ASP A 47 -6.69 8.52 10.79
N ASP A 48 -5.54 8.12 10.25
CA ASP A 48 -4.88 8.81 9.12
C ASP A 48 -5.20 8.21 7.74
N ILE A 49 -6.17 7.28 7.65
CA ILE A 49 -6.71 6.78 6.37
C ILE A 49 -8.05 7.43 6.01
N ILE A 50 -8.15 7.88 4.76
CA ILE A 50 -9.34 8.54 4.22
C ILE A 50 -9.81 7.74 3.00
N PHE A 51 -11.02 7.21 3.09
CA PHE A 51 -11.68 6.53 1.97
C PHE A 51 -12.51 7.53 1.17
N CYS A 52 -12.21 7.65 -0.12
CA CYS A 52 -12.95 8.51 -1.03
C CYS A 52 -14.04 7.68 -1.71
N ASP A 53 -15.28 7.82 -1.25
CA ASP A 53 -16.40 7.04 -1.77
C ASP A 53 -17.05 7.73 -2.98
N GLY A 54 -16.53 7.45 -4.18
CA GLY A 54 -17.21 7.65 -5.46
C GLY A 54 -17.43 9.09 -5.95
N SER A 55 -17.68 9.22 -7.26
CA SER A 55 -17.98 10.42 -8.06
C SER A 55 -17.49 11.78 -7.52
N GLY A 56 -16.45 12.33 -8.15
CA GLY A 56 -15.87 13.63 -7.75
C GLY A 56 -14.70 13.48 -6.79
N ASP A 57 -14.15 12.28 -6.71
CA ASP A 57 -12.96 11.91 -5.94
C ASP A 57 -11.63 12.39 -6.56
N GLY A 58 -11.68 12.89 -7.80
CA GLY A 58 -10.48 13.32 -8.51
C GLY A 58 -9.56 12.17 -8.95
N GLY A 59 -10.05 10.92 -8.91
CA GLY A 59 -9.28 9.71 -9.19
C GLY A 59 -8.55 9.13 -7.98
N ILE A 60 -8.79 9.67 -6.77
CA ILE A 60 -8.22 9.19 -5.52
C ILE A 60 -9.24 8.25 -4.87
N ASP A 61 -8.91 6.97 -4.69
CA ASP A 61 -9.82 6.04 -4.00
C ASP A 61 -9.56 6.01 -2.49
N ILE A 62 -8.28 6.08 -2.09
CA ILE A 62 -7.84 6.09 -0.70
C ILE A 62 -6.69 7.09 -0.59
N ALA A 63 -6.63 7.83 0.51
CA ALA A 63 -5.43 8.55 0.90
C ALA A 63 -5.03 8.14 2.31
N TYR A 64 -3.74 7.96 2.53
CA TYR A 64 -3.18 7.57 3.82
C TYR A 64 -1.96 8.41 4.14
N LEU A 65 -1.90 8.96 5.35
CA LEU A 65 -0.74 9.67 5.84
C LEU A 65 0.03 8.79 6.81
N HIS A 66 1.22 8.34 6.39
CA HIS A 66 2.17 7.73 7.29
C HIS A 66 3.01 8.81 7.96
N ARG A 67 2.96 8.87 9.29
CA ARG A 67 3.81 9.76 10.07
C ARG A 67 5.18 9.12 10.26
N GLY A 68 6.22 9.84 9.86
CA GLY A 68 7.59 9.38 10.03
C GLY A 68 8.00 9.40 11.49
N ASP A 69 8.67 8.34 11.95
CA ASP A 69 9.25 8.30 13.28
C ASP A 69 10.51 9.18 13.36
N LEU A 70 11.00 9.39 14.59
CA LEU A 70 12.33 9.92 14.80
C LEU A 70 13.34 8.78 14.70
N ASN A 71 14.38 8.97 13.90
CA ASN A 71 15.51 8.04 13.86
C ASN A 71 16.32 8.09 15.17
N ASP A 72 17.31 7.19 15.30
CA ASP A 72 18.17 7.12 16.50
C ASP A 72 18.92 8.43 16.83
N ASN A 73 19.07 9.33 15.85
CA ASN A 73 19.70 10.64 16.00
C ASN A 73 18.69 11.76 16.36
N GLY A 74 17.41 11.43 16.51
CA GLY A 74 16.34 12.39 16.78
C GLY A 74 15.92 13.22 15.56
N GLU A 75 16.33 12.83 14.35
CA GLU A 75 15.88 13.46 13.10
C GLU A 75 14.63 12.75 12.58
N SER A 76 13.66 13.51 12.05
CA SER A 76 12.46 12.93 11.47
C SER A 76 12.76 12.21 10.17
N GLU A 77 12.24 10.99 10.02
CA GLU A 77 12.27 10.21 8.79
C GLU A 77 11.38 10.80 7.68
N GLY A 78 10.58 11.82 8.00
CA GLY A 78 9.65 12.47 7.08
C GLY A 78 8.30 11.77 7.00
N ASP A 79 7.26 12.56 6.82
CA ASP A 79 5.90 12.08 6.63
C ASP A 79 5.73 11.64 5.16
N THR A 80 4.95 10.57 4.93
CA THR A 80 4.63 10.09 3.59
C THR A 80 3.13 10.05 3.37
N TRP A 81 2.65 10.83 2.40
CA TRP A 81 1.31 10.65 1.86
C TRP A 81 1.30 9.56 0.79
N TYR A 82 0.49 8.54 1.00
CA TYR A 82 0.12 7.57 -0.02
C TYR A 82 -1.22 7.97 -0.61
N ILE A 83 -1.25 8.23 -1.92
CA ILE A 83 -2.45 8.51 -2.69
C ILE A 83 -2.73 7.28 -3.54
N ILE A 84 -3.77 6.54 -3.19
CA ILE A 84 -4.07 5.27 -3.82
C ILE A 84 -5.10 5.48 -4.90
N GLN A 85 -4.77 4.97 -6.08
CA GLN A 85 -5.74 4.66 -7.10
C GLN A 85 -5.84 3.15 -7.28
N SER A 86 -7.05 2.65 -7.26
CA SER A 86 -7.39 1.25 -7.39
C SER A 86 -8.21 1.01 -8.66
N LYS A 87 -7.98 -0.14 -9.29
CA LYS A 87 -8.92 -0.67 -10.27
C LYS A 87 -9.04 -2.17 -10.07
N TYR A 88 -10.25 -2.63 -9.78
CA TYR A 88 -10.59 -4.04 -9.82
C TYR A 88 -10.92 -4.46 -11.26
N GLY A 89 -10.31 -5.56 -11.73
CA GLY A 89 -10.55 -6.13 -13.06
C GLY A 89 -9.58 -5.66 -14.14
N SER A 90 -10.05 -5.59 -15.39
CA SER A 90 -9.25 -5.32 -16.60
C SER A 90 -8.93 -3.83 -16.85
N ALA A 91 -9.23 -2.94 -15.90
CA ALA A 91 -9.24 -1.50 -16.14
C ALA A 91 -7.86 -0.82 -16.15
N PHE A 92 -6.76 -1.58 -16.14
CA PHE A 92 -5.43 -1.07 -16.53
C PHE A 92 -4.86 -1.73 -17.80
N ASN A 93 -5.65 -2.55 -18.50
CA ASN A 93 -5.21 -3.30 -19.68
C ASN A 93 -4.90 -2.44 -20.92
N SER A 94 -4.91 -1.11 -20.80
CA SER A 94 -4.40 -0.23 -21.83
C SER A 94 -3.50 0.83 -21.21
N ASN A 95 -2.31 1.00 -21.80
CA ASN A 95 -1.32 2.01 -21.44
C ASN A 95 -1.91 3.42 -21.31
N THR A 96 -2.90 3.73 -22.16
CA THR A 96 -3.62 5.00 -22.15
C THR A 96 -4.42 5.21 -20.88
N THR A 97 -4.88 4.15 -20.21
CA THR A 97 -5.67 4.25 -18.99
C THR A 97 -4.79 4.61 -17.79
N LEU A 98 -3.63 3.98 -17.60
CA LEU A 98 -2.72 4.34 -16.48
C LEU A 98 -2.34 5.82 -16.52
N LEU A 99 -1.89 6.31 -17.67
CA LEU A 99 -1.49 7.70 -17.82
C LEU A 99 -2.68 8.66 -17.63
N ALA A 100 -3.80 8.41 -18.32
CA ALA A 100 -4.98 9.28 -18.24
C ALA A 100 -5.54 9.33 -16.82
N GLU A 101 -5.55 8.22 -16.10
CA GLU A 101 -5.99 8.17 -14.71
C GLU A 101 -5.02 8.91 -13.76
N SER A 102 -3.72 8.79 -14.00
CA SER A 102 -2.68 9.55 -13.27
C SER A 102 -2.85 11.05 -13.45
N GLU A 103 -3.12 11.49 -14.68
CA GLU A 103 -3.36 12.91 -14.98
C GLU A 103 -4.54 13.45 -14.17
N LYS A 104 -5.60 12.66 -13.94
CA LYS A 104 -6.73 13.09 -13.09
C LYS A 104 -6.28 13.38 -11.67
N VAL A 105 -5.45 12.51 -11.09
CA VAL A 105 -4.95 12.67 -9.71
C VAL A 105 -4.00 13.87 -9.64
N LEU A 106 -3.08 13.99 -10.59
CA LEU A 106 -2.14 15.12 -10.65
C LEU A 106 -2.88 16.46 -10.82
N GLU A 107 -3.85 16.55 -11.72
CA GLU A 107 -4.69 17.74 -11.88
C GLU A 107 -5.47 18.09 -10.61
N THR A 108 -5.98 17.07 -9.92
CA THR A 108 -6.70 17.22 -8.65
C THR A 108 -5.79 17.82 -7.59
N ILE A 109 -4.63 17.23 -7.37
CA ILE A 109 -3.65 17.69 -6.38
C ILE A 109 -3.12 19.08 -6.74
N SER A 110 -2.83 19.35 -8.02
CA SER A 110 -2.32 20.65 -8.48
C SER A 110 -3.39 21.77 -8.53
N GLY A 111 -4.67 21.48 -8.35
CA GLY A 111 -5.74 22.50 -8.30
C GLY A 111 -6.30 22.93 -9.63
N PHE A 112 -6.12 22.11 -10.66
CA PHE A 112 -6.74 22.34 -11.96
C PHE A 112 -8.17 21.79 -12.06
N ARG A 113 -8.68 21.10 -11.05
CA ARG A 113 -10.06 20.62 -10.99
C ARG A 113 -10.91 21.41 -9.99
N SER A 114 -12.01 21.96 -10.49
CA SER A 114 -12.95 22.82 -9.75
C SER A 114 -14.16 22.10 -9.17
N LYS A 115 -14.34 20.81 -9.46
CA LYS A 115 -15.49 20.01 -9.01
C LYS A 115 -15.01 18.75 -8.30
N LEU A 116 -14.79 18.88 -7.00
CA LEU A 116 -14.50 17.76 -6.09
C LEU A 116 -15.65 17.59 -5.11
N SER A 117 -15.80 16.39 -4.56
CA SER A 117 -16.64 16.19 -3.37
C SER A 117 -16.10 17.00 -2.19
N SER A 118 -16.91 17.25 -1.16
CA SER A 118 -16.43 17.97 0.04
C SER A 118 -15.30 17.23 0.74
N ILE A 119 -15.39 15.90 0.85
CA ILE A 119 -14.36 15.02 1.42
C ILE A 119 -13.06 15.16 0.62
N SER A 120 -13.17 15.11 -0.71
CA SER A 120 -12.01 15.23 -1.59
C SER A 120 -11.41 16.64 -1.58
N SER A 121 -12.21 17.69 -1.37
CA SER A 121 -11.70 19.07 -1.26
C SER A 121 -10.83 19.24 -0.02
N GLU A 122 -11.31 18.80 1.16
CA GLU A 122 -10.55 18.90 2.41
C GLU A 122 -9.26 18.08 2.36
N LEU A 123 -9.33 16.85 1.84
CA LEU A 123 -8.16 16.01 1.61
C LEU A 123 -7.13 16.70 0.72
N VAL A 124 -7.58 17.26 -0.40
CA VAL A 124 -6.68 17.93 -1.35
C VAL A 124 -6.05 19.17 -0.74
N ASP A 125 -6.77 19.94 0.08
CA ASP A 125 -6.19 21.08 0.80
C ASP A 125 -5.15 20.63 1.83
N ARG A 126 -5.36 19.51 2.54
CA ARG A 126 -4.36 18.90 3.42
C ARG A 126 -3.10 18.50 2.65
N ILE A 127 -3.25 17.82 1.51
CA ILE A 127 -2.13 17.40 0.65
C ILE A 127 -1.35 18.61 0.12
N ARG A 128 -2.04 19.66 -0.35
CA ARG A 128 -1.37 20.88 -0.84
C ARG A 128 -0.60 21.59 0.27
N ASN A 129 -1.19 21.69 1.46
CA ASN A 129 -0.50 22.25 2.61
C ASN A 129 0.75 21.44 3.00
N PHE A 130 0.68 20.12 2.87
CA PHE A 130 1.84 19.24 3.04
C PHE A 130 2.92 19.52 1.98
N ILE A 131 2.56 19.54 0.69
CA ILE A 131 3.50 19.85 -0.41
C ILE A 131 4.18 21.22 -0.19
N LEU A 132 3.43 22.23 0.25
CA LEU A 132 3.99 23.57 0.48
C LEU A 132 4.94 23.65 1.67
N LYS A 133 4.81 22.74 2.64
CA LYS A 133 5.59 22.72 3.89
C LYS A 133 6.58 21.57 3.95
N SER A 134 6.69 20.77 2.89
CA SER A 134 7.46 19.53 2.88
C SER A 134 8.95 19.82 3.04
N SER A 135 9.60 18.98 3.83
CA SER A 135 11.04 18.81 3.93
C SER A 135 11.57 17.88 2.83
N ASN A 136 12.89 17.67 2.79
CA ASN A 136 13.52 16.73 1.85
C ASN A 136 13.27 15.26 2.19
N ASN A 137 12.82 14.96 3.41
CA ASN A 137 12.53 13.60 3.86
C ASN A 137 11.07 13.21 3.58
N ASP A 138 10.20 14.20 3.39
CA ASP A 138 8.78 14.02 3.12
C ASP A 138 8.54 13.48 1.71
N LYS A 139 7.48 12.67 1.55
CA LYS A 139 7.13 12.05 0.27
C LYS A 139 5.64 12.10 -0.03
N LEU A 140 5.32 12.15 -1.32
CA LEU A 140 3.98 11.98 -1.86
C LEU A 140 4.00 10.86 -2.91
N VAL A 141 3.47 9.70 -2.57
CA VAL A 141 3.53 8.49 -3.39
C VAL A 141 2.18 8.19 -4.00
N LEU A 142 2.07 8.23 -5.34
CA LEU A 142 0.91 7.71 -6.06
C LEU A 142 1.01 6.19 -6.19
N VAL A 143 0.08 5.46 -5.60
CA VAL A 143 0.08 4.00 -5.54
C VAL A 143 -1.02 3.42 -6.42
N PHE A 144 -0.65 2.56 -7.36
CA PHE A 144 -1.58 1.78 -8.17
C PHE A 144 -1.90 0.44 -7.50
N ALA A 145 -3.14 0.29 -7.03
CA ALA A 145 -3.69 -0.95 -6.50
C ALA A 145 -4.31 -1.79 -7.63
N THR A 146 -3.69 -2.93 -7.95
CA THR A 146 -4.07 -3.80 -9.06
C THR A 146 -4.32 -5.24 -8.60
N VAL A 147 -5.10 -6.00 -9.37
CA VAL A 147 -5.33 -7.42 -9.06
C VAL A 147 -4.05 -8.21 -9.30
N ASP A 148 -3.49 -8.06 -10.49
CA ASP A 148 -2.30 -8.76 -10.95
C ASP A 148 -1.10 -7.80 -11.05
N PRO A 149 0.15 -8.30 -10.96
CA PRO A 149 1.33 -7.44 -11.08
C PRO A 149 1.38 -6.71 -12.41
N LEU A 150 1.84 -5.46 -12.38
CA LEU A 150 2.07 -4.70 -13.62
C LEU A 150 3.11 -5.39 -14.50
N ASN A 151 2.84 -5.43 -15.81
CA ASN A 151 3.78 -5.94 -16.80
C ASN A 151 4.90 -4.91 -17.09
N ASP A 152 5.90 -5.30 -17.88
CA ASP A 152 7.07 -4.45 -18.15
C ASP A 152 6.74 -3.16 -18.92
N VAL A 153 5.67 -3.16 -19.70
CA VAL A 153 5.18 -1.98 -20.42
C VAL A 153 4.53 -1.01 -19.45
N GLU A 154 3.64 -1.50 -18.58
CA GLU A 154 2.98 -0.72 -17.54
C GLU A 154 3.98 -0.12 -16.54
N LYS A 155 5.02 -0.88 -16.16
CA LYS A 155 6.11 -0.39 -15.31
C LYS A 155 6.92 0.75 -15.95
N ARG A 156 7.05 0.78 -17.27
CA ARG A 156 7.69 1.92 -17.96
C ARG A 156 6.81 3.16 -17.87
N ILE A 157 5.50 3.00 -18.00
CA ILE A 157 4.55 4.10 -17.86
C ILE A 157 4.60 4.70 -16.44
N LEU A 158 4.81 3.89 -15.40
CA LEU A 158 5.02 4.43 -14.05
C LEU A 158 6.20 5.40 -13.97
N LYS A 159 7.27 5.18 -14.74
CA LYS A 159 8.41 6.10 -14.81
C LYS A 159 8.04 7.41 -15.51
N ASP A 160 7.22 7.32 -16.56
CA ASP A 160 6.71 8.50 -17.27
C ASP A 160 5.78 9.32 -16.34
N ILE A 161 4.91 8.63 -15.59
CA ILE A 161 4.04 9.25 -14.58
C ILE A 161 4.86 9.90 -13.47
N LYS A 162 5.93 9.25 -13.00
CA LYS A 162 6.85 9.82 -12.01
C LYS A 162 7.46 11.12 -12.52
N THR A 163 8.04 11.08 -13.72
CA THR A 163 8.65 12.27 -14.34
C THR A 163 7.63 13.40 -14.50
N LEU A 164 6.40 13.08 -14.91
CA LEU A 164 5.31 14.05 -15.02
C LEU A 164 4.93 14.63 -13.65
N GLY A 165 4.79 13.81 -12.62
CA GLY A 165 4.44 14.26 -11.28
C GLY A 165 5.55 15.11 -10.65
N GLU A 166 6.82 14.73 -10.79
CA GLU A 166 7.98 15.52 -10.35
C GLU A 166 7.96 16.91 -11.00
N SER A 167 7.63 17.00 -12.30
CA SER A 167 7.54 18.29 -13.00
C SER A 167 6.41 19.20 -12.51
N ARG A 168 5.37 18.65 -11.87
CA ARG A 168 4.17 19.39 -11.41
C ARG A 168 4.16 19.64 -9.91
N ILE A 169 4.66 18.70 -9.13
CA ILE A 169 4.56 18.66 -7.66
C ILE A 169 5.93 18.88 -7.00
N GLY A 170 7.02 18.50 -7.68
CA GLY A 170 8.38 18.58 -7.18
C GLY A 170 8.95 17.21 -6.78
N ASN A 171 10.20 17.22 -6.30
CA ASN A 171 11.01 16.01 -6.08
C ASN A 171 10.49 15.08 -4.98
N LEU A 172 9.53 15.51 -4.15
CA LEU A 172 8.89 14.64 -3.16
C LEU A 172 7.95 13.60 -3.80
N PHE A 173 7.58 13.78 -5.07
CA PHE A 173 6.63 12.91 -5.75
C PHE A 173 7.28 11.58 -6.16
N ASP A 174 6.60 10.48 -5.87
CA ASP A 174 6.99 9.15 -6.32
C ASP A 174 5.78 8.34 -6.78
N VAL A 175 6.04 7.19 -7.39
CA VAL A 175 5.01 6.29 -7.91
C VAL A 175 5.34 4.85 -7.52
N ASP A 176 4.34 4.11 -7.06
CA ASP A 176 4.46 2.70 -6.73
C ASP A 176 3.23 1.90 -7.20
N SER A 177 3.31 0.57 -7.08
CA SER A 177 2.21 -0.34 -7.36
C SER A 177 2.13 -1.48 -6.35
N VAL A 178 0.93 -1.86 -5.99
CA VAL A 178 0.62 -2.96 -5.08
C VAL A 178 -0.39 -3.89 -5.73
N CYS A 179 -0.21 -5.19 -5.55
CA CYS A 179 -1.13 -6.19 -6.09
C CYS A 179 -1.37 -7.34 -5.11
N ILE A 180 -2.32 -8.22 -5.43
CA ILE A 180 -2.63 -9.38 -4.58
C ILE A 180 -1.37 -10.24 -4.37
N THR A 181 -0.54 -10.40 -5.40
CA THR A 181 0.72 -11.15 -5.28
C THR A 181 1.68 -10.50 -4.29
N SER A 182 1.79 -9.17 -4.25
CA SER A 182 2.75 -8.50 -3.36
C SER A 182 2.35 -8.63 -1.89
N VAL A 183 1.06 -8.56 -1.57
CA VAL A 183 0.58 -8.84 -0.20
C VAL A 183 0.71 -10.33 0.15
N ALA A 184 0.40 -11.25 -0.77
CA ALA A 184 0.57 -12.69 -0.56
C ALA A 184 2.03 -13.07 -0.22
N LEU A 185 3.00 -12.46 -0.93
CA LEU A 185 4.42 -12.66 -0.69
C LEU A 185 4.84 -12.15 0.69
N LYS A 186 4.34 -10.99 1.13
CA LYS A 186 4.59 -10.49 2.50
C LYS A 186 4.11 -11.50 3.55
N TYR A 187 2.88 -12.00 3.42
CA TYR A 187 2.35 -13.02 4.32
C TYR A 187 3.21 -14.30 4.33
N PHE A 188 3.59 -14.79 3.15
CA PHE A 188 4.41 -16.00 3.06
C PHE A 188 5.80 -15.82 3.70
N LEU A 189 6.45 -14.68 3.47
CA LEU A 189 7.74 -14.35 4.08
C LEU A 189 7.63 -14.21 5.60
N PHE A 190 6.56 -13.58 6.09
CA PHE A 190 6.28 -13.45 7.52
C PHE A 190 6.10 -14.82 8.18
N VAL A 191 5.25 -15.68 7.61
CA VAL A 191 5.04 -17.05 8.12
C VAL A 191 6.34 -17.85 8.09
N LYS A 192 7.12 -17.77 7.01
CA LYS A 192 8.42 -18.43 6.91
C LYS A 192 9.38 -17.94 8.00
N ARG A 193 9.41 -16.64 8.29
CA ARG A 193 10.23 -16.05 9.36
C ARG A 193 9.80 -16.56 10.73
N ILE A 194 8.50 -16.66 11.01
CA ILE A 194 7.99 -17.25 12.26
C ILE A 194 8.42 -18.70 12.37
N ILE A 195 8.19 -19.52 11.34
CA ILE A 195 8.54 -20.95 11.37
C ILE A 195 10.05 -21.14 11.58
N LEU A 196 10.89 -20.37 10.89
CA LEU A 196 12.35 -20.41 11.08
C LEU A 196 12.75 -19.98 12.49
N SER A 197 12.12 -18.95 13.04
CA SER A 197 12.38 -18.48 14.41
C SER A 197 11.98 -19.53 15.46
N TYR A 198 10.86 -20.22 15.25
CA TYR A 198 10.41 -21.35 16.09
C TYR A 198 11.29 -22.60 15.94
N SER A 199 11.89 -22.82 14.77
CA SER A 199 12.82 -23.93 14.55
C SER A 199 14.17 -23.66 15.22
N ILE A 200 14.66 -22.41 15.19
CA ILE A 200 15.91 -21.99 15.84
C ILE A 200 15.77 -22.01 17.38
N SER A 201 14.61 -21.60 17.93
CA SER A 201 14.39 -21.64 19.38
C SER A 201 14.34 -23.06 19.97
N LYS A 202 14.04 -24.08 19.15
CA LYS A 202 14.14 -25.50 19.53
C LYS A 202 15.55 -26.09 19.37
N CYS A 203 16.49 -25.36 18.77
CA CYS A 203 17.88 -25.76 18.58
C CYS A 203 18.86 -25.00 19.51
N ARG A 204 18.48 -24.73 20.77
CA ARG A 204 19.46 -24.46 21.82
C ARG A 204 19.88 -25.79 22.47
N PRO A 205 21.12 -26.28 22.27
CA PRO A 205 21.62 -27.36 23.09
C PRO A 205 21.81 -26.85 24.52
N TYR A 206 21.23 -27.59 25.45
CA TYR A 206 21.50 -27.54 26.88
C TYR A 206 23.02 -27.60 27.14
N LEU A 207 23.65 -26.45 27.44
CA LEU A 207 24.90 -26.41 28.19
C LEU A 207 24.54 -26.55 29.67
N VAL A 208 24.34 -27.80 30.11
CA VAL A 208 24.23 -28.13 31.54
C VAL A 208 25.63 -28.34 32.08
N HIS A 209 26.07 -27.40 32.91
CA HIS A 209 27.08 -27.61 33.92
C HIS A 209 26.79 -28.91 34.69
N THR A 210 27.65 -29.92 34.54
CA THR A 210 27.72 -31.00 35.52
C THR A 210 28.79 -30.65 36.53
N SER A 211 28.37 -30.42 37.77
CA SER A 211 29.26 -30.34 38.92
C SER A 211 28.65 -31.18 40.04
N ASN A 212 29.41 -32.20 40.43
CA ASN A 212 29.45 -32.87 41.73
C ASN A 212 28.20 -33.67 42.17
N CYS A 213 28.32 -34.99 42.10
CA CYS A 213 27.73 -35.90 43.08
C CYS A 213 28.87 -36.70 43.73
N ILE A 214 29.15 -36.33 44.98
CA ILE A 214 29.91 -37.11 45.96
C ILE A 214 28.93 -38.14 46.52
N PHE A 215 29.28 -39.42 46.51
CA PHE A 215 28.69 -40.43 47.41
C PHE A 215 29.84 -41.19 48.07
N SER A 216 29.92 -41.05 49.39
CA SER A 216 30.77 -41.82 50.29
C SER A 216 29.89 -42.74 51.14
N ALA A 217 30.18 -44.03 51.11
CA ALA A 217 30.41 -44.92 52.27
C ALA A 217 30.84 -46.28 51.74
#